data_AF-A0A1Q7PE50-F1
#
_entry.id   AF-A0A1Q7PE50-F1
#
_cell.length_a   1.000
_cell.length_b   1.000
_cell.length_c   1.000
_cell.angle_alpha   90.00
_cell.angle_beta   90.00
_cell.angle_gamma   90.00
#
_symmetry.space_group_name_H-M   'P 1'
#
loop_
_entity.id
_entity.type
_entity.pdbx_description
1 polymer ?
#
loop_
_entity_poly.entity_id
_entity_poly.type
_entity_poly.pdbx_seq_one_letter_code
_entity_poly.pdbx_strand_id
1 'polypeptide(L)'
;MIALPRSVSSRRAAGILRRVFDHVGTGFAFRLWDGTLVELGHSAPVCTLVVHGPETFIRLVRDPTPLNFAEAYVEGALDVEGDLFAAMKVADEMEEIRLPLSERLRLFVVLWRS
;
A
#
# COMPACT_ATOMS: atom_id res chain seq x y z
N MET A 1 -16.51 -9.65 -23.78
CA MET A 1 -15.98 -10.11 -22.48
C MET A 1 -16.37 -9.05 -21.45
N ILE A 2 -17.40 -9.32 -20.65
CA ILE A 2 -17.99 -8.33 -19.73
C ILE A 2 -17.14 -8.34 -18.46
N ALA A 3 -16.28 -7.32 -18.28
CA ALA A 3 -15.42 -7.19 -17.11
C ALA A 3 -16.26 -6.75 -15.89
N LEU A 4 -16.23 -7.55 -14.83
CA LEU A 4 -16.99 -7.33 -13.60
C LEU A 4 -16.45 -6.10 -12.83
N PRO A 5 -17.30 -5.19 -12.30
CA PRO A 5 -16.87 -4.20 -11.33
C PRO A 5 -16.77 -4.86 -9.95
N ARG A 6 -15.57 -5.29 -9.56
CA ARG A 6 -15.22 -5.68 -8.17
C ARG A 6 -14.10 -4.80 -7.58
N SER A 7 -13.82 -3.66 -8.21
CA SER A 7 -12.63 -2.85 -7.94
C SER A 7 -12.88 -1.82 -6.83
N VAL A 8 -11.97 -1.79 -5.85
CA VAL A 8 -11.81 -0.59 -5.02
C VAL A 8 -11.48 0.58 -5.96
N SER A 9 -12.07 1.75 -5.76
CA SER A 9 -11.68 2.92 -6.55
C SER A 9 -10.35 3.48 -6.06
N SER A 10 -9.59 4.13 -6.94
CA SER A 10 -8.34 4.81 -6.58
C SER A 10 -8.55 5.81 -5.44
N ARG A 11 -9.66 6.56 -5.45
CA ARG A 11 -10.07 7.45 -4.35
C ARG A 11 -10.21 6.72 -3.01
N ARG A 12 -10.85 5.54 -2.99
CA ARG A 12 -10.99 4.74 -1.76
C ARG A 12 -9.64 4.19 -1.31
N ALA A 13 -8.83 3.67 -2.24
CA ALA A 13 -7.48 3.20 -1.95
C ALA A 13 -6.60 4.32 -1.37
N ALA A 14 -6.62 5.52 -1.95
CA ALA A 14 -5.93 6.69 -1.42
C ALA A 14 -6.35 7.05 0.01
N GLY A 15 -7.65 6.94 0.31
CA GLY A 15 -8.17 7.17 1.66
C GLY A 15 -7.68 6.13 2.68
N ILE A 16 -7.52 4.87 2.26
CA ILE A 16 -6.96 3.80 3.10
C ILE A 16 -5.47 4.06 3.34
N LEU A 17 -4.72 4.33 2.28
CA LEU A 17 -3.28 4.63 2.36
C LEU A 17 -2.98 5.78 3.31
N ARG A 18 -3.69 6.91 3.19
CA ARG A 18 -3.50 8.06 4.09
C ARG A 18 -3.73 7.71 5.56
N ARG A 19 -4.68 6.83 5.87
CA ARG A 19 -4.94 6.42 7.26
C ARG A 19 -3.90 5.43 7.79
N VAL A 20 -3.44 4.50 6.96
CA VAL A 20 -2.43 3.51 7.36
C VAL A 20 -1.09 4.18 7.61
N PHE A 21 -0.72 5.14 6.76
CA PHE A 21 0.58 5.79 6.80
C PHE A 21 0.59 7.16 7.51
N ASP A 22 -0.49 7.53 8.21
CA ASP A 22 -0.62 8.81 8.93
C ASP A 22 0.46 8.97 10.01
N HIS A 23 0.93 7.86 10.58
CA HIS A 23 1.90 7.82 11.67
C HIS A 23 3.37 7.69 11.18
N VAL A 24 3.60 7.71 9.86
CA VAL A 24 4.94 7.53 9.29
C VAL A 24 5.61 8.89 9.09
N GLY A 25 6.76 9.10 9.73
CA GLY A 25 7.53 10.34 9.59
C GLY A 25 8.20 10.48 8.22
N THR A 26 8.64 9.35 7.66
CA THR A 26 9.33 9.29 6.37
C THR A 26 8.34 9.44 5.21
N GLY A 27 8.72 10.27 4.23
CA GLY A 27 7.90 10.52 3.04
C GLY A 27 7.86 9.31 2.12
N PHE A 28 6.67 8.95 1.66
CA PHE A 28 6.44 7.84 0.75
C PHE A 28 5.32 8.15 -0.22
N ALA A 29 5.33 7.58 -1.43
CA ALA A 29 4.22 7.77 -2.36
C ALA A 29 3.70 6.43 -2.92
N PHE A 30 2.42 6.42 -3.29
CA PHE A 30 1.82 5.35 -4.08
C PHE A 30 1.27 5.92 -5.37
N ARG A 31 1.60 5.31 -6.50
CA ARG A 31 0.92 5.54 -7.78
C ARG A 31 -0.05 4.40 -8.02
N LEU A 32 -1.33 4.73 -8.09
CA LEU A 32 -2.40 3.75 -8.31
C LEU A 32 -2.57 3.45 -9.80
N TRP A 33 -3.34 2.41 -10.11
CA TRP A 33 -3.56 1.88 -11.47
C TRP A 33 -4.18 2.89 -12.45
N ASP A 34 -4.82 3.95 -11.96
CA ASP A 34 -5.36 5.04 -12.78
C ASP A 34 -4.41 6.24 -12.89
N GLY A 35 -3.17 6.10 -12.40
CA GLY A 35 -2.17 7.16 -12.34
C GLY A 35 -2.30 8.09 -11.14
N THR A 36 -3.30 7.91 -10.26
CA THR A 36 -3.45 8.73 -9.05
C THR A 36 -2.22 8.59 -8.16
N LEU A 37 -1.52 9.70 -7.92
CA LEU A 37 -0.42 9.78 -6.98
C LEU A 37 -0.95 10.12 -5.58
N VAL A 38 -0.53 9.34 -4.59
CA VAL A 38 -0.88 9.49 -3.18
C VAL A 38 0.42 9.65 -2.41
N GLU A 39 0.75 10.88 -2.06
CA GLU A 39 1.88 11.20 -1.17
C GLU A 39 1.47 11.01 0.29
N LEU A 40 2.37 10.44 1.07
CA LEU A 40 2.21 9.99 2.45
C LEU A 40 3.41 10.44 3.27
N GLY A 41 3.21 10.61 4.57
CA GLY A 41 4.22 11.12 5.48
C GLY A 41 4.40 12.64 5.42
N HIS A 42 5.31 13.15 6.25
CA HIS A 42 5.51 14.59 6.47
C HIS A 42 6.71 15.16 5.71
N SER A 43 7.43 14.31 4.97
CA SER A 43 8.63 14.65 4.20
C SER A 43 8.44 14.34 2.71
N ALA A 44 9.35 14.81 1.86
CA ALA A 44 9.35 14.46 0.44
C ALA A 44 9.45 12.92 0.25
N PRO A 45 8.70 12.35 -0.69
CA PRO A 45 8.69 10.90 -0.90
C PRO A 45 10.05 10.39 -1.36
N VAL A 46 10.64 9.49 -0.59
CA VAL A 46 11.94 8.86 -0.93
C VAL A 46 11.81 7.77 -1.99
N CYS A 47 10.60 7.20 -2.10
CA CYS A 47 10.25 6.22 -3.12
C CYS A 47 8.74 6.26 -3.40
N THR A 48 8.37 5.71 -4.56
CA THR A 48 6.99 5.59 -5.04
C THR A 48 6.69 4.14 -5.37
N LEU A 49 5.68 3.55 -4.73
CA LEU A 49 5.16 2.23 -5.10
C LEU A 49 4.10 2.36 -6.17
N VAL A 50 4.35 1.75 -7.32
CA VAL A 50 3.44 1.75 -8.45
C VAL A 50 2.61 0.47 -8.42
N VAL A 51 1.31 0.60 -8.17
CA VAL A 51 0.37 -0.51 -8.10
C VAL A 51 -0.42 -0.59 -9.40
N HIS A 52 -0.18 -1.63 -10.20
CA HIS A 52 -0.74 -1.73 -11.55
C HIS A 52 -2.21 -2.16 -11.61
N GLY A 53 -2.77 -2.70 -10.52
CA GLY A 53 -4.16 -3.14 -10.48
C GLY A 53 -4.82 -3.06 -9.10
N PRO A 54 -6.15 -2.87 -9.05
CA PRO A 54 -6.90 -2.84 -7.80
C PRO A 54 -6.83 -4.18 -7.04
N GLU A 55 -6.66 -5.30 -7.75
CA GLU A 55 -6.52 -6.63 -7.18
C GLU A 55 -5.21 -6.75 -6.39
N THR A 56 -4.11 -6.23 -6.93
CA THR A 56 -2.81 -6.18 -6.23
C THR A 56 -2.91 -5.35 -4.97
N PHE A 57 -3.56 -4.19 -5.02
CA PHE A 57 -3.78 -3.35 -3.83
C PHE A 57 -4.56 -4.11 -2.75
N ILE A 58 -5.66 -4.78 -3.11
CA ILE A 58 -6.45 -5.57 -2.16
C ILE A 58 -5.62 -6.71 -1.57
N ARG A 59 -4.81 -7.40 -2.38
CA ARG A 59 -3.90 -8.47 -1.93
C ARG A 59 -2.92 -7.95 -0.89
N LEU A 60 -2.23 -6.84 -1.19
CA LEU A 60 -1.21 -6.25 -0.33
C LEU A 60 -1.80 -5.67 0.97
N VAL A 61 -2.97 -5.01 0.92
CA VAL A 61 -3.64 -4.50 2.12
C VAL A 61 -4.15 -5.65 3.01
N ARG A 62 -4.61 -6.75 2.41
CA ARG A 62 -5.15 -7.90 3.15
C ARG A 62 -4.04 -8.65 3.89
N ASP A 63 -2.86 -8.75 3.30
CA ASP A 63 -1.71 -9.39 3.91
C ASP A 63 -0.42 -8.62 3.60
N PRO A 64 -0.11 -7.57 4.38
CA PRO A 64 1.00 -6.65 4.13
C PRO A 64 2.34 -7.23 4.62
N THR A 65 2.67 -8.44 4.19
CA THR A 65 3.94 -9.10 4.54
C THR A 65 5.02 -8.78 3.50
N PRO A 66 6.30 -8.69 3.91
CA PRO A 66 7.40 -8.47 2.97
C PRO A 66 7.41 -9.47 1.80
N LEU A 67 7.01 -10.71 2.06
CA LEU A 67 6.90 -11.75 1.04
C LEU A 67 5.87 -11.40 -0.05
N ASN A 68 4.65 -10.98 0.32
CA ASN A 68 3.63 -10.62 -0.67
C ASN A 68 4.02 -9.39 -1.49
N PHE A 69 4.73 -8.43 -0.89
CA PHE A 69 5.30 -7.29 -1.59
C PHE A 69 6.38 -7.74 -2.58
N ALA A 70 7.29 -8.63 -2.16
CA ALA A 70 8.32 -9.18 -3.02
C ALA A 70 7.74 -10.01 -4.18
N GLU A 71 6.75 -10.85 -3.91
CA GLU A 71 6.05 -11.62 -4.95
C GLU A 71 5.35 -10.70 -5.94
N ALA A 72 4.62 -9.66 -5.47
CA ALA A 72 3.97 -8.69 -6.36
C ALA A 72 4.97 -7.95 -7.24
N TYR A 73 6.17 -7.66 -6.73
CA TYR A 73 7.25 -7.03 -7.48
C TYR A 73 7.81 -7.97 -8.55
N VAL A 74 8.13 -9.21 -8.19
CA VAL A 74 8.64 -10.23 -9.13
C VAL A 74 7.61 -10.55 -10.23
N GLU A 75 6.33 -10.56 -9.88
CA GLU A 75 5.23 -10.76 -10.83
C GLU A 75 4.97 -9.54 -11.73
N GLY A 76 5.61 -8.40 -11.49
CA GLY A 76 5.37 -7.15 -12.21
C GLY A 76 4.01 -6.50 -11.90
N ALA A 77 3.34 -6.96 -10.85
CA ALA A 77 2.07 -6.41 -10.39
C ALA A 77 2.25 -5.15 -9.51
N LEU A 78 3.46 -4.98 -8.98
CA LEU A 78 3.95 -3.86 -8.19
C LEU A 78 5.32 -3.43 -8.74
N ASP A 79 5.58 -2.14 -8.81
CA ASP A 79 6.91 -1.60 -9.13
C ASP A 79 7.33 -0.57 -8.08
N VAL A 80 8.63 -0.29 -7.97
CA VAL A 80 9.21 0.68 -7.05
C VAL A 80 10.06 1.67 -7.81
N GLU A 81 9.61 2.92 -7.85
CA GLU A 81 10.37 4.04 -8.40
C GLU A 81 11.09 4.80 -7.29
N GLY A 82 12.36 5.12 -7.49
CA GLY A 82 13.19 5.84 -6.52
C GLY A 82 14.19 4.94 -5.80
N ASP A 83 14.58 5.31 -4.59
CA ASP A 83 15.60 4.57 -3.84
C ASP A 83 14.97 3.43 -3.03
N LEU A 84 15.04 2.22 -3.59
CA LEU A 84 14.58 0.99 -2.92
C LEU A 84 15.31 0.75 -1.59
N PHE A 85 16.57 1.19 -1.44
CA PHE A 85 17.30 1.06 -0.18
C PHE A 85 16.78 2.05 0.87
N ALA A 86 16.35 3.24 0.46
CA ALA A 86 15.63 4.15 1.34
C ALA A 86 14.24 3.58 1.73
N ALA A 87 13.57 2.89 0.80
CA ALA A 87 12.31 2.17 1.08
C ALA A 87 12.50 1.03 2.10
N MET A 88 13.63 0.32 2.03
CA MET A 88 13.99 -0.71 3.02
C MET A 88 14.21 -0.11 4.42
N LYS A 89 14.76 1.10 4.52
CA LYS A 89 14.87 1.80 5.81
C LYS A 89 13.51 2.15 6.41
N VAL A 90 12.53 2.49 5.56
CA VAL A 90 11.13 2.64 6.00
C VAL A 90 10.56 1.30 6.45
N ALA A 91 10.84 0.19 5.74
CA ALA A 91 10.42 -1.14 6.17
C ALA A 91 11.04 -1.57 7.52
N ASP A 92 12.28 -1.16 7.80
CA ASP A 92 12.98 -1.34 9.09
C ASP A 92 12.33 -0.49 10.20
N GLU A 93 11.98 0.77 9.92
CA GLU A 93 11.19 1.61 10.84
C GLU A 93 9.76 1.07 11.06
N MET A 94 9.18 0.39 10.05
CA MET A 94 7.91 -0.33 10.15
C MET A 94 8.04 -1.65 10.94
N GLU A 95 9.24 -2.21 11.13
CA GLU A 95 9.44 -3.44 11.91
C GLU A 95 9.21 -3.19 13.42
N GLU A 96 9.42 -1.97 13.90
CA GLU A 96 8.94 -1.51 15.21
C GLU A 96 7.41 -1.29 15.23
N ILE A 97 6.80 -1.02 14.08
CA ILE A 97 5.35 -0.99 13.87
C ILE A 97 4.86 -2.39 13.48
N ARG A 98 5.20 -3.40 14.29
CA ARG A 98 4.40 -4.64 14.36
C ARG A 98 2.99 -4.24 14.79
N LEU A 99 2.14 -3.87 13.83
CA LEU A 99 0.76 -3.46 14.08
C LEU A 99 0.10 -4.56 14.91
N PRO A 100 -0.33 -4.26 16.15
CA PRO A 100 -0.91 -5.26 17.02
C PRO A 100 -2.13 -5.88 16.33
N LEU A 101 -2.37 -7.17 16.59
CA LEU A 101 -3.47 -7.95 16.01
C LEU A 101 -4.84 -7.24 16.05
N SER A 102 -5.05 -6.31 16.98
CA SER A 102 -6.22 -5.45 17.13
C SER A 102 -6.45 -4.47 15.96
N GLU A 103 -5.40 -3.91 15.35
CA GLU A 103 -5.53 -3.02 14.19
C GLU A 103 -5.72 -3.80 12.89
N ARG A 104 -5.09 -4.98 12.77
CA ARG A 104 -5.35 -5.94 11.69
C ARG A 104 -6.82 -6.38 11.67
N LEU A 105 -7.41 -6.62 12.85
CA LEU A 105 -8.84 -6.93 12.99
C LEU A 105 -9.74 -5.75 12.63
N ARG A 106 -9.35 -4.50 12.94
CA ARG A 106 -10.12 -3.31 12.52
C ARG A 106 -10.17 -3.14 11.01
N LEU A 107 -9.06 -3.37 10.31
CA LEU A 107 -9.03 -3.34 8.85
C LEU A 107 -9.88 -4.48 8.26
N PHE A 108 -9.83 -5.67 8.86
CA PHE A 108 -10.68 -6.81 8.49
C PHE A 108 -12.18 -6.54 8.69
N VAL A 109 -12.57 -5.91 9.81
CA VAL A 109 -13.97 -5.57 10.10
C VAL A 109 -14.50 -4.49 9.16
N VAL A 110 -13.66 -3.55 8.71
CA VAL A 110 -14.04 -2.51 7.74
C VAL A 110 -14.22 -3.10 6.33
N LEU A 111 -13.44 -4.12 5.96
CA LEU A 111 -13.62 -4.86 4.70
C LEU A 111 -14.86 -5.78 4.72
N TRP A 112 -15.27 -6.30 5.88
CA TRP A 112 -16.38 -7.25 6.00
C TRP A 112 -17.76 -6.60 6.26
N ARG A 113 -17.81 -5.29 6.53
CA ARG A 113 -19.05 -4.54 6.81
C ARG A 113 -19.66 -3.79 5.61
N SER A 114 -19.29 -4.09 4.37
CA SER A 114 -19.95 -3.53 3.17
C SER A 114 -20.04 -4.51 2.03
#